data_AF-X1USK9-F1
#
_entry.id   AF-X1USK9-F1
#
_cell.length_a   1.000
_cell.length_b   1.000
_cell.length_c   1.000
_cell.angle_alpha   90.00
_cell.angle_beta   90.00
_cell.angle_gamma   90.00
#
_symmetry.space_group_name_H-M   'P 1'
#
loop_
_entity.id
_entity.type
_entity.pdbx_description
1 polymer ?
#
loop_
_entity_poly.entity_id
_entity_poly.type
_entity_poly.pdbx_seq_one_letter_code
_entity_poly.pdbx_strand_id
1 'polypeptide(L)' 'AGCLVGQGMKVPDRSLVVGVPGKIKGKATDEQLWWVEEAPKIYVEMTKKYKELGLE' A
#
# COMPACT_ATOMS: atom_id res chain seq x y z
N ALA A 1 2.35 -8.53 4.11
CA ALA A 1 3.60 -7.89 4.53
C ALA A 1 4.78 -8.84 4.29
N GLY A 2 6.01 -8.33 4.16
CA GLY A 2 7.21 -9.16 3.95
C GLY A 2 7.45 -9.65 2.52
N CYS A 3 6.97 -8.90 1.51
CA CYS A 3 7.21 -9.24 0.10
C CYS A 3 8.56 -8.67 -0.36
N LEU A 4 9.39 -9.48 -1.04
CA LEU A 4 10.64 -9.03 -1.65
C LEU A 4 10.48 -8.93 -3.17
N VAL A 5 10.30 -7.71 -3.67
CA VAL A 5 10.24 -7.44 -5.11
C VAL A 5 11.66 -7.48 -5.68
N GLY A 6 11.86 -8.28 -6.73
CA GLY A 6 13.15 -8.40 -7.39
C GLY A 6 13.56 -7.11 -8.11
N GLN A 7 14.86 -6.81 -8.13
CA GLN A 7 15.39 -5.67 -8.87
C GLN A 7 15.01 -5.76 -10.36
N GLY A 8 14.54 -4.65 -10.93
CA GLY A 8 14.16 -4.57 -12.34
C GLY A 8 12.81 -5.20 -12.69
N MET A 9 12.11 -5.82 -11.72
CA MET A 9 10.78 -6.40 -11.94
C MET A 9 9.79 -5.32 -12.40
N LYS A 10 9.13 -5.54 -13.54
CA LYS A 10 8.04 -4.70 -14.03
C LYS A 10 6.72 -5.26 -13.51
N VAL A 11 6.04 -4.50 -12.65
CA VAL A 11 4.75 -4.88 -12.08
C VAL A 11 3.66 -4.12 -12.86
N PRO A 12 2.74 -4.82 -13.54
CA PRO A 12 1.64 -4.17 -14.25
C PRO A 12 0.68 -3.46 -13.29
N ASP A 13 -0.03 -2.46 -13.79
CA ASP A 13 -0.99 -1.70 -12.99
C ASP A 13 -2.07 -2.59 -12.36
N ARG A 14 -2.41 -2.24 -11.11
CA ARG A 14 -3.39 -2.94 -10.28
C ARG A 14 -3.04 -4.43 -10.08
N SER A 15 -1.76 -4.79 -9.97
CA SER A 15 -1.34 -6.17 -9.69
C SER A 15 -1.06 -6.39 -8.20
N LEU A 16 -1.41 -7.58 -7.71
CA LEU A 16 -1.01 -8.06 -6.38
C LEU A 16 0.29 -8.85 -6.48
N VAL A 17 1.33 -8.42 -5.76
CA VAL A 17 2.63 -9.11 -5.66
C VAL A 17 2.87 -9.58 -4.23
N VAL A 18 3.16 -10.87 -4.05
CA VAL A 18 3.35 -11.47 -2.73
C VAL A 18 4.51 -12.48 -2.69
N GLY A 19 5.11 -12.66 -1.52
CA GLY A 19 6.12 -13.69 -1.23
C GLY A 19 7.58 -13.20 -1.25
N VAL A 20 8.49 -14.13 -0.94
CA VAL A 20 9.94 -13.95 -1.01
C VAL A 20 10.54 -15.15 -1.78
N PRO A 21 10.96 -14.98 -3.05
CA PRO A 21 10.83 -13.77 -3.87
C PRO A 21 9.36 -13.48 -4.24
N GLY A 22 9.07 -12.21 -4.49
CA GLY A 22 7.74 -11.73 -4.86
C GLY A 22 7.29 -12.25 -6.22
N LYS A 23 6.03 -12.71 -6.30
CA LYS A 23 5.39 -13.17 -7.55
C LYS A 23 4.09 -12.41 -7.78
N ILE A 24 3.80 -12.10 -9.05
CA ILE A 24 2.49 -11.54 -9.45
C ILE A 24 1.46 -12.66 -9.26
N LYS A 25 0.51 -12.46 -8.35
CA LYS A 25 -0.59 -13.41 -8.10
C LYS A 25 -1.78 -13.16 -9.00
N GLY A 26 -1.92 -11.94 -9.54
CA GLY A 26 -2.99 -11.52 -10.42
C GLY A 26 -3.33 -10.04 -10.23
N LYS A 27 -4.50 -9.62 -10.73
CA LYS A 27 -5.06 -8.29 -10.43
C LYS A 27 -5.43 -8.20 -8.95
N ALA A 28 -5.21 -7.04 -8.36
CA ALA A 28 -5.72 -6.72 -7.04
C ALA A 28 -7.26 -6.67 -7.07
N THR A 29 -7.89 -7.24 -6.05
CA THR A 29 -9.35 -7.14 -5.87
C THR A 29 -9.71 -5.74 -5.36
N ASP A 30 -10.98 -5.37 -5.50
CA ASP A 30 -11.46 -4.07 -5.01
C ASP A 30 -11.28 -3.92 -3.49
N GLU A 31 -11.49 -5.01 -2.75
CA GLU A 31 -11.21 -5.08 -1.29
C GLU A 31 -9.73 -4.81 -0.97
N GLN A 32 -8.81 -5.27 -1.81
CA GLN A 32 -7.38 -5.02 -1.63
C GLN A 32 -7.02 -3.58 -2.00
N LEU A 33 -7.71 -3.01 -3.00
CA LEU A 33 -7.50 -1.64 -3.45
C LEU A 33 -8.05 -0.60 -2.48
N TRP A 34 -9.00 -0.96 -1.62
CA TRP A 34 -9.45 -0.12 -0.52
C TRP A 34 -8.28 0.45 0.30
N TRP A 35 -7.24 -0.36 0.56
CA TRP A 35 -6.05 0.09 1.29
C TRP A 35 -5.24 1.16 0.56
N VAL A 36 -5.33 1.22 -0.77
CA VAL A 36 -4.65 2.22 -1.59
C VAL A 36 -5.49 3.49 -1.70
N GLU A 37 -6.81 3.35 -1.81
CA GLU A 37 -7.73 4.46 -2.09
C GLU A 37 -8.21 5.18 -0.82
N GLU A 38 -8.50 4.44 0.25
CA GLU A 38 -9.17 4.98 1.44
C GLU A 38 -8.21 5.17 2.62
N ALA A 39 -7.29 4.23 2.86
CA ALA A 39 -6.38 4.30 4.01
C ALA A 39 -5.52 5.59 4.07
N PRO A 40 -5.04 6.19 2.97
CA PRO A 40 -4.29 7.46 3.04
C PRO A 40 -5.08 8.60 3.66
N LYS A 41 -6.41 8.62 3.52
CA LYS A 41 -7.28 9.66 4.11
C LYS A 41 -7.18 9.64 5.64
N ILE A 42 -7.10 8.44 6.23
CA ILE A 42 -6.93 8.24 7.67
C ILE A 42 -5.59 8.84 8.13
N TYR A 43 -4.50 8.59 7.42
CA TYR A 43 -3.19 9.16 7.77
C TYR A 43 -3.16 10.69 7.66
N VAL A 44 -3.86 11.26 6.67
CA VAL A 44 -4.01 12.73 6.55
C VAL A 44 -4.75 13.30 7.76
N GLU A 45 -5.86 12.68 8.17
CA GLU A 45 -6.61 13.10 9.35
C GLU A 45 -5.80 12.97 10.64
N MET A 46 -5.08 11.86 10.81
CA MET A 46 -4.19 11.66 11.96
C MET A 46 -3.08 12.72 11.99
N THR A 47 -2.47 13.03 10.86
CA THR A 47 -1.43 14.06 10.76
C THR A 47 -1.97 15.43 11.19
N LYS A 48 -3.16 15.81 10.72
CA LYS A 48 -3.83 17.06 11.15
C LYS A 48 -4.05 17.08 12.65
N LYS A 49 -4.57 15.97 13.21
CA LYS A 49 -4.83 15.85 14.65
C LYS A 49 -3.55 15.97 15.47
N TYR A 50 -2.45 15.31 15.08
CA TYR A 50 -1.19 15.42 15.80
C TYR A 50 -0.59 16.82 15.72
N LYS A 51 -0.70 17.49 14.57
CA LYS A 51 -0.30 18.89 14.41
C LYS A 51 -1.08 19.82 15.33
N GLU A 52 -2.40 19.66 15.42
CA GLU A 52 -3.25 20.44 16.35
C GLU A 52 -2.89 20.22 17.82
N LEU A 53 -2.42 19.02 18.17
CA LEU A 53 -1.95 18.67 19.51
C LEU A 53 -0.49 19.09 19.77
N GLY A 54 0.23 19.64 18.79
CA GLY A 54 1.64 20.03 18.91
C GLY A 54 2.61 18.84 19.00
N LEU A 55 2.27 17.70 18.42
CA LEU A 55 3.02 16.44 18.47
C LEU A 55 3.74 16.10 17.15
N GLU A 56 3.96 17.09 16.29
CA GLU A 56 4.71 16.94 15.02
C GLU A 56 6.21 17.21 15.16
#